data_AF-A0ABD1QHI0-F1
#
_entry.id   AF-A0ABD1QHI0-F1
#
_cell.length_a   1.000
_cell.length_b   1.000
_cell.length_c   1.000
_cell.angle_alpha   90.00
_cell.angle_beta   90.00
_cell.angle_gamma   90.00
#
_symmetry.space_group_name_H-M   'P 1'
#
loop_
_entity.id
_entity.type
_entity.pdbx_description
1 polymer ?
#
loop_
_entity_poly.entity_id
_entity_poly.type
_entity_poly.pdbx_seq_one_letter_code
_entity_poly.pdbx_strand_id
1 'polypeptide(L)'
;MAKLYAILEAVADRVEMHNNIGEQRSNWNSLLLTSINALTLAAATMTGIAATSVVSGGAPVAALKLSSTVMYLSATGMLSIMNKIQPSQLAEEQRNATRLFKQLHNQIQTIIAIR
;
A
#
# COMPACT_ATOMS: atom_id res chain seq x y z
N MET A 1 2.12 6.35 -41.28
CA MET A 1 3.17 6.42 -40.24
C MET A 1 2.78 7.28 -39.04
N ALA A 2 2.34 8.53 -39.20
CA ALA A 2 1.99 9.41 -38.07
C ALA A 2 1.05 8.79 -37.01
N LYS A 3 -0.01 8.09 -37.44
CA LYS A 3 -0.94 7.40 -36.51
C LYS A 3 -0.26 6.30 -35.68
N LEU A 4 0.73 5.59 -36.23
CA LEU A 4 1.42 4.49 -35.54
C LEU A 4 2.42 5.03 -34.52
N TYR A 5 3.08 6.14 -34.82
CA TYR A 5 3.90 6.87 -33.84
C TYR A 5 3.07 7.45 -32.69
N ALA A 6 1.89 8.01 -32.97
CA ALA A 6 0.99 8.50 -31.93
C ALA A 6 0.52 7.37 -30.99
N ILE A 7 0.26 6.17 -31.54
CA ILE A 7 -0.06 4.99 -30.73
C ILE A 7 1.16 4.56 -29.90
N LEU A 8 2.36 4.58 -30.49
CA LEU A 8 3.59 4.22 -29.79
C LEU A 8 3.85 5.12 -28.57
N GLU A 9 3.64 6.42 -28.72
CA GLU A 9 3.72 7.43 -27.65
C GLU A 9 2.68 7.15 -26.56
N ALA A 10 1.42 6.96 -26.94
CA ALA A 10 0.36 6.63 -25.98
C ALA A 10 0.64 5.31 -25.21
N VAL A 11 1.28 4.33 -25.85
CA VAL A 11 1.71 3.10 -25.18
C VAL A 11 2.86 3.37 -24.21
N ALA A 12 3.82 4.24 -24.57
CA ALA A 12 4.90 4.65 -23.67
C ALA A 12 4.35 5.32 -22.40
N ASP A 13 3.37 6.23 -22.55
CA ASP A 13 2.70 6.87 -21.42
C ASP A 13 2.00 5.85 -20.51
N ARG A 14 1.38 4.81 -21.10
CA ARG A 14 0.74 3.74 -20.31
C ARG A 14 1.75 2.87 -19.56
N VAL A 15 2.93 2.63 -20.14
CA VAL A 15 4.03 1.95 -19.43
C VAL A 15 4.43 2.75 -18.20
N GLU A 16 4.65 4.05 -18.34
CA GLU A 16 5.03 4.92 -17.23
C GLU A 16 3.93 4.98 -16.16
N MET A 17 2.68 5.17 -16.57
CA MET A 17 1.53 5.21 -15.67
C MET A 17 1.42 3.93 -14.83
N HIS A 18 1.45 2.74 -15.43
CA HIS A 18 1.38 1.49 -14.68
C HIS A 18 2.58 1.29 -13.76
N ASN A 19 3.77 1.71 -14.17
CA ASN A 19 4.95 1.65 -13.32
C ASN A 19 4.78 2.52 -12.06
N ASN A 20 4.34 3.76 -12.24
CA ASN A 20 4.11 4.70 -11.14
C ASN A 20 3.01 4.20 -10.19
N ILE A 21 1.90 3.68 -10.72
CA ILE A 21 0.83 3.11 -9.88
C ILE A 21 1.34 1.90 -9.09
N GLY A 22 2.13 1.02 -9.72
CA GLY A 22 2.73 -0.14 -9.04
C GLY A 22 3.64 0.27 -7.88
N GLU A 23 4.49 1.26 -8.09
CA GLU A 23 5.37 1.80 -7.06
C GLU A 23 4.59 2.49 -5.93
N GLN A 24 3.60 3.31 -6.27
CA GLN A 24 2.70 3.92 -5.29
C GLN A 24 2.03 2.85 -4.44
N ARG A 25 1.43 1.81 -5.04
CA ARG A 25 0.78 0.72 -4.30
C ARG A 25 1.75 0.01 -3.35
N SER A 26 3.01 -0.21 -3.79
CA SER A 26 4.05 -0.77 -2.94
C SER A 26 4.41 0.13 -1.76
N ASN A 27 4.55 1.43 -2.00
CA ASN A 27 4.86 2.41 -0.95
C ASN A 27 3.71 2.51 0.07
N TRP A 28 2.48 2.59 -0.42
CA TRP A 28 1.27 2.60 0.41
C TRP A 28 1.16 1.33 1.27
N ASN A 29 1.48 0.16 0.72
CA ASN A 29 1.51 -1.09 1.47
C ASN A 29 2.51 -1.01 2.64
N SER A 30 3.74 -0.53 2.38
CA SER A 30 4.77 -0.39 3.40
C SER A 30 4.39 0.62 4.48
N LEU A 31 3.89 1.79 4.09
CA LEU A 31 3.48 2.85 5.01
C LEU A 31 2.33 2.42 5.92
N LEU A 32 1.29 1.81 5.34
CA LEU A 32 0.14 1.34 6.11
C LEU A 32 0.51 0.22 7.07
N LEU A 33 1.30 -0.76 6.64
CA LEU A 33 1.78 -1.83 7.52
C LEU A 33 2.61 -1.27 8.68
N THR A 34 3.53 -0.35 8.39
CA THR A 34 4.36 0.30 9.41
C THR A 34 3.51 1.10 10.40
N SER A 35 2.51 1.83 9.91
CA SER A 35 1.61 2.63 10.75
C SER A 35 0.74 1.75 11.66
N ILE A 36 0.22 0.63 11.15
CA ILE A 36 -0.53 -0.35 11.95
C ILE A 36 0.35 -0.98 13.02
N ASN A 37 1.61 -1.33 12.68
CA ASN A 37 2.56 -1.86 13.65
C ASN A 37 2.87 -0.83 14.75
N ALA A 38 3.08 0.44 14.37
CA ALA A 38 3.28 1.52 15.34
C ALA A 38 2.05 1.73 16.24
N LEU A 39 0.84 1.68 15.68
CA LEU A 39 -0.41 1.77 16.44
C LEU A 39 -0.55 0.62 17.44
N THR A 40 -0.22 -0.60 17.00
CA THR A 40 -0.23 -1.81 17.84
C THR A 40 0.80 -1.73 18.96
N LEU A 41 2.01 -1.24 18.65
CA LEU A 41 3.07 -1.02 19.64
C LEU A 41 2.65 0.02 20.68
N ALA A 42 2.08 1.15 20.25
CA ALA A 42 1.59 2.18 21.17
C ALA A 42 0.47 1.65 22.08
N ALA A 43 -0.47 0.87 21.54
CA ALA A 43 -1.49 0.19 22.34
C ALA A 43 -0.89 -0.78 23.37
N ALA A 44 0.15 -1.53 22.99
CA ALA A 44 0.88 -2.43 23.88
C ALA A 44 1.59 -1.66 24.99
N THR A 45 2.25 -0.54 24.67
CA THR A 45 2.89 0.34 25.64
C THR A 45 1.88 0.90 26.63
N MET A 46 0.74 1.41 26.16
CA MET A 46 -0.32 1.92 27.05
C MET A 46 -0.87 0.84 27.98
N THR A 47 -1.04 -0.38 27.46
CA THR A 47 -1.47 -1.54 28.26
C THR A 47 -0.41 -1.93 29.31
N GLY A 48 0.86 -1.92 28.92
CA GLY A 48 1.98 -2.17 29.83
C GLY A 48 2.09 -1.15 30.96
N ILE A 49 2.00 0.15 30.64
CA ILE A 49 1.99 1.23 31.63
C ILE A 49 0.78 1.10 32.57
N ALA A 50 -0.40 0.80 32.03
CA ALA A 50 -1.60 0.60 32.84
C ALA A 50 -1.49 -0.62 33.78
N ALA A 51 -0.70 -1.64 33.42
CA ALA A 51 -0.48 -2.83 34.25
C ALA A 51 0.52 -2.61 35.39
N THR A 52 1.50 -1.73 35.23
CA THR A 52 2.54 -1.45 36.24
C THR A 52 2.25 -0.22 37.10
N SER A 53 1.17 0.51 36.82
CA SER A 53 0.79 1.71 37.57
C SER A 53 0.39 1.38 39.02
N VAL A 54 1.17 1.88 39.98
CA VAL A 54 0.97 1.76 41.44
C VAL A 54 -0.29 2.45 41.97
N VAL A 55 -0.89 3.37 41.19
CA VAL A 55 -2.17 4.02 41.53
C VAL A 55 -3.29 3.05 41.18
N SER A 56 -3.79 2.33 42.19
CA SER A 56 -4.84 1.32 42.08
C SER A 56 -6.12 1.87 41.44
N GLY A 57 -6.32 1.59 40.14
CA GLY A 57 -7.62 1.68 39.48
C GLY A 57 -8.21 3.09 39.30
N GLY A 58 -7.41 4.15 39.42
CA GLY A 58 -7.88 5.52 39.19
C GLY A 58 -8.31 5.78 37.73
N ALA A 59 -9.12 6.83 37.53
CA ALA A 59 -9.61 7.24 36.20
C ALA A 59 -8.53 7.29 35.09
N PRO A 60 -7.26 7.70 35.35
CA PRO A 60 -6.19 7.68 34.35
C PRO A 60 -5.83 6.27 33.86
N VAL A 61 -5.81 5.26 34.75
CA VAL A 61 -5.50 3.87 34.38
C VAL A 61 -6.64 3.26 33.56
N ALA A 62 -7.89 3.57 33.92
CA ALA A 62 -9.07 3.17 33.15
C ALA A 62 -9.07 3.78 31.74
N ALA A 63 -8.71 5.07 31.63
CA ALA A 63 -8.55 5.74 30.35
C ALA A 63 -7.47 5.08 29.48
N LEU A 64 -6.30 4.75 30.03
CA LEU A 64 -5.24 4.06 29.29
C LEU A 64 -5.68 2.69 28.75
N LYS A 65 -6.40 1.89 29.56
CA LYS A 65 -6.95 0.59 29.12
C LYS A 65 -8.01 0.74 28.03
N LEU A 66 -8.89 1.73 28.17
CA LEU A 66 -9.91 2.00 27.17
C LEU A 66 -9.28 2.46 25.85
N SER A 67 -8.34 3.41 25.91
CA SER A 67 -7.60 3.89 24.74
C SER A 67 -6.82 2.78 24.06
N SER A 68 -6.10 1.93 24.81
CA SER A 68 -5.37 0.81 24.22
C SER A 68 -6.30 -0.20 23.55
N THR A 69 -7.46 -0.49 24.13
CA THR A 69 -8.48 -1.36 23.53
C THR A 69 -9.00 -0.79 22.22
N VAL A 70 -9.31 0.52 22.17
CA VAL A 70 -9.74 1.20 20.95
C VAL A 70 -8.65 1.17 19.87
N MET A 71 -7.38 1.36 20.25
CA MET A 71 -6.25 1.30 19.32
C MET A 71 -6.03 -0.10 18.76
N TYR A 72 -6.12 -1.15 19.60
CA TYR A 72 -6.07 -2.54 19.14
C TYR A 72 -7.22 -2.85 18.17
N LEU A 73 -8.44 -2.46 18.52
CA LEU A 73 -9.60 -2.65 17.65
C LEU A 73 -9.40 -1.94 16.30
N SER A 74 -8.89 -0.71 16.33
CA SER A 74 -8.57 0.07 15.12
C SER A 74 -7.50 -0.62 14.27
N ALA A 75 -6.40 -1.09 14.88
CA ALA A 75 -5.35 -1.82 14.20
C ALA A 75 -5.87 -3.11 13.55
N THR A 76 -6.67 -3.90 14.26
CA THR A 76 -7.30 -5.13 13.74
C THR A 76 -8.27 -4.84 12.60
N GLY A 77 -9.08 -3.78 12.71
CA GLY A 77 -9.98 -3.34 11.65
C GLY A 77 -9.22 -2.92 10.39
N MET A 78 -8.17 -2.10 10.54
CA MET A 78 -7.31 -1.69 9.44
C MET A 78 -6.63 -2.90 8.77
N LEU A 79 -6.10 -3.85 9.54
CA LEU A 79 -5.52 -5.09 9.00
C LEU A 79 -6.54 -5.91 8.22
N SER A 80 -7.78 -6.02 8.72
CA SER A 80 -8.85 -6.75 8.05
C SER A 80 -9.19 -6.14 6.68
N ILE A 81 -9.23 -4.81 6.59
CA ILE A 81 -9.43 -4.08 5.33
C ILE A 81 -8.22 -4.28 4.41
N MET A 82 -7.00 -4.17 4.92
CA MET A 82 -5.77 -4.35 4.15
C MET A 82 -5.64 -5.75 3.57
N ASN A 83 -6.02 -6.77 4.32
CA ASN A 83 -6.04 -8.15 3.85
C ASN A 83 -7.06 -8.37 2.71
N LYS A 84 -8.14 -7.58 2.66
CA LYS A 84 -9.13 -7.62 1.57
C LYS A 84 -8.68 -6.85 0.33
N ILE A 85 -8.09 -5.67 0.51
CA ILE A 85 -7.60 -4.85 -0.61
C ILE A 85 -6.33 -5.47 -1.23
N GLN A 86 -5.49 -6.11 -0.41
CA GLN A 86 -4.23 -6.73 -0.77
C GLN A 86 -3.33 -5.83 -1.66
N PRO A 87 -2.87 -4.66 -1.16
CA PRO A 87 -2.12 -3.70 -1.97
C PRO A 87 -0.85 -4.25 -2.63
N SER A 88 -0.21 -5.25 -2.02
CA SER A 88 0.93 -5.96 -2.60
C SER A 88 0.59 -6.70 -3.90
N GLN A 89 -0.54 -7.40 -3.93
CA GLN A 89 -1.02 -8.09 -5.13
C GLN A 89 -1.38 -7.07 -6.22
N LEU A 90 -2.08 -6.01 -5.81
CA LEU A 90 -2.42 -4.90 -6.69
C LEU A 90 -1.17 -4.24 -7.28
N ALA A 91 -0.06 -4.12 -6.55
CA ALA A 91 1.20 -3.61 -7.08
C ALA A 91 1.81 -4.57 -8.12
N GLU A 92 1.75 -5.87 -7.88
CA GLU A 92 2.27 -6.89 -8.79
C GLU A 92 1.45 -6.98 -10.09
N GLU A 93 0.14 -6.81 -10.02
CA GLU A 93 -0.72 -6.67 -11.20
C GLU A 93 -0.30 -5.48 -12.08
N GLN A 94 0.07 -4.35 -11.46
CA GLN A 94 0.56 -3.19 -12.20
C GLN A 94 1.93 -3.44 -12.85
N ARG A 95 2.85 -4.12 -12.16
CA ARG A 95 4.14 -4.53 -12.74
C ARG A 95 3.94 -5.45 -13.95
N ASN A 96 2.98 -6.37 -13.87
CA ASN A 96 2.62 -7.23 -15.00
C ASN A 96 2.03 -6.43 -16.17
N ALA A 97 1.15 -5.45 -15.89
CA ALA A 97 0.64 -4.54 -16.91
C ALA A 97 1.77 -3.73 -17.59
N THR A 98 2.69 -3.16 -16.81
CA THR A 98 3.89 -2.46 -17.32
C THR A 98 4.69 -3.35 -18.27
N ARG A 99 4.93 -4.62 -17.91
CA ARG A 99 5.65 -5.58 -18.76
C ARG A 99 4.91 -5.84 -20.07
N LEU A 100 3.59 -6.03 -20.03
CA LEU A 100 2.77 -6.23 -21.22
C LEU A 100 2.83 -5.03 -22.16
N PHE A 101 2.66 -3.82 -21.63
CA PHE A 101 2.72 -2.60 -22.45
C PHE A 101 4.13 -2.35 -23.02
N LYS A 102 5.20 -2.71 -22.31
CA LYS A 102 6.57 -2.68 -22.85
C LYS A 102 6.74 -3.64 -24.03
N GLN A 103 6.17 -4.85 -23.94
CA GLN A 103 6.19 -5.79 -25.06
C GLN A 103 5.43 -5.24 -26.27
N LEU A 104 4.25 -4.64 -26.04
CA LEU A 104 3.48 -3.98 -27.10
C LEU A 104 4.26 -2.82 -27.73
N HIS A 105 4.90 -1.98 -26.92
CA HIS A 105 5.75 -0.88 -27.38
C HIS A 105 6.84 -1.39 -28.33
N ASN A 106 7.57 -2.43 -27.93
CA ASN A 106 8.64 -3.02 -28.72
C ASN A 106 8.13 -3.65 -30.04
N GLN A 107 6.96 -4.28 -30.02
CA GLN A 107 6.34 -4.82 -31.23
C GLN A 107 5.97 -3.71 -32.22
N ILE A 108 5.38 -2.61 -31.75
CA ILE A 108 5.05 -1.46 -32.59
C ILE A 108 6.32 -0.84 -33.17
N GLN A 109 7.38 -0.66 -32.36
CA GLN A 109 8.68 -0.17 -32.83
C GLN A 109 9.27 -1.07 -33.93
N THR A 110 9.19 -2.38 -33.76
CA THR A 110 9.66 -3.35 -34.75
C THR A 110 8.89 -3.22 -36.07
N ILE A 111 7.57 -3.07 -36.01
CA ILE A 111 6.72 -2.88 -37.20
C ILE A 111 7.06 -1.57 -37.91
N ILE A 112 7.33 -0.50 -37.17
CA ILE A 112 7.77 0.79 -37.72
C ILE A 112 9.13 0.65 -38.39
N ALA A 113 10.09 -0.06 -37.78
CA ALA A 113 11.45 -0.17 -38.30
C ALA A 113 11.56 -0.98 -39.60
N ILE A 114 10.62 -1.89 -39.84
CA ILE A 114 10.61 -2.79 -41.01
C ILE A 114 9.77 -2.21 -42.18
N ARG A 115 9.04 -1.10 -41.96
CA ARG A 115 8.20 -0.45 -42.98
C ARG A 115 8.70 0.93 -43.35
#